data_AF-A0A8S3DX96-F1
#
_entry.id   AF-A0A8S3DX96-F1
#
_cell.length_a   1.000
_cell.length_b   1.000
_cell.length_c   1.000
_cell.angle_alpha   90.00
_cell.angle_beta   90.00
_cell.angle_gamma   90.00
#
_symmetry.space_group_name_H-M   'P 1'
#
loop_
_entity.id
_entity.type
_entity.pdbx_description
1 polymer ?
#
loop_
_entity_poly.entity_id
_entity_poly.type
_entity_poly.pdbx_seq_one_letter_code
_entity_poly.pdbx_strand_id
1 'polypeptide(L)'
;ASTIAVLLYLYTSYAFSPPVVVNEQEDEQFETFHPLPENERAKNSAVDAVNYLFQFLFQELKDSSRLRRYLMHKLDTEFKELKNSRTGKIFVQNIIIQSFSVGKKCPIFSDIQLERQERDERNLIKEFVAKLDADYEDGFFVTLDITLLFGHKCQLS
;
A
#
# COMPACT_ATOMS: atom_id res chain seq x y z
N ALA A 1 -25.11 14.12 -4.23
CA ALA A 1 -24.13 15.09 -3.68
C ALA A 1 -22.78 14.43 -3.31
N SER A 2 -22.74 13.26 -2.66
CA SER A 2 -21.47 12.60 -2.26
C SER A 2 -20.57 12.10 -3.38
N THR A 3 -21.12 11.53 -4.47
CA THR A 3 -20.29 11.04 -5.59
C THR A 3 -19.52 12.17 -6.28
N ILE A 4 -20.14 13.35 -6.39
CA ILE A 4 -19.50 14.54 -6.95
C ILE A 4 -18.37 15.03 -6.05
N ALA A 5 -18.51 14.94 -4.72
CA ALA A 5 -17.46 15.34 -3.79
C ALA A 5 -16.24 14.40 -3.84
N VAL A 6 -16.46 13.09 -3.96
CA VAL A 6 -15.37 12.11 -4.13
C VAL A 6 -14.68 12.31 -5.48
N LEU A 7 -15.44 12.50 -6.56
CA LEU A 7 -14.88 12.81 -7.87
C LEU A 7 -14.13 14.14 -7.88
N LEU A 8 -14.61 15.16 -7.16
CA LEU A 8 -13.90 16.44 -6.99
C LEU A 8 -12.66 16.33 -6.13
N TYR A 9 -12.67 15.49 -5.09
CA TYR A 9 -11.47 15.22 -4.28
C TYR A 9 -10.40 14.47 -5.08
N LEU A 10 -10.81 13.45 -5.85
CA LEU A 10 -9.92 12.75 -6.78
C LEU A 10 -9.43 13.70 -7.89
N TYR A 11 -10.29 14.54 -8.44
CA TYR A 11 -9.94 15.53 -9.46
C TYR A 11 -9.01 16.62 -8.93
N THR A 12 -9.21 17.12 -7.71
CA THR A 12 -8.32 18.13 -7.12
C THR A 12 -6.97 17.51 -6.71
N SER A 13 -6.97 16.26 -6.22
CA SER A 13 -5.73 15.50 -6.02
C SER A 13 -4.95 15.31 -7.34
N TYR A 14 -5.67 15.09 -8.45
CA TYR A 14 -5.15 14.92 -9.80
C TYR A 14 -4.65 16.24 -10.42
N ALA A 15 -5.46 17.30 -10.43
CA ALA A 15 -5.18 18.58 -11.10
C ALA A 15 -4.04 19.40 -10.45
N PHE A 16 -3.77 19.17 -9.16
CA PHE A 16 -2.64 19.78 -8.44
C PHE A 16 -1.39 18.89 -8.39
N SER A 17 -1.41 17.74 -9.07
CA SER A 17 -0.22 16.92 -9.31
C SER A 17 0.31 17.24 -10.72
N PRO A 18 1.60 17.57 -10.90
CA PRO A 18 2.14 17.76 -12.24
C PRO A 18 1.95 16.45 -13.04
N PRO A 19 1.67 16.53 -14.36
CA PRO A 19 1.48 15.34 -15.17
C PRO A 19 2.75 14.48 -15.08
N VAL A 20 2.55 13.22 -14.70
CA VAL A 20 3.62 12.22 -14.78
C VAL A 20 3.86 12.01 -16.27
N VAL A 21 5.02 12.46 -16.74
CA VAL A 21 5.50 12.12 -18.08
C VAL A 21 5.83 10.64 -18.04
N VAL A 22 4.88 9.81 -18.45
CA VAL A 22 5.09 8.39 -18.67
C VAL A 22 6.03 8.29 -19.86
N ASN A 23 7.29 7.93 -19.62
CA ASN A 23 8.14 7.45 -20.71
C ASN A 23 7.54 6.13 -21.17
N GLU A 24 7.08 6.08 -22.41
CA GLU A 24 6.66 4.86 -23.10
C GLU A 24 7.86 3.92 -23.20
N GLN A 25 8.07 3.09 -22.17
CA GLN A 25 8.94 1.94 -22.25
C GLN A 25 8.16 0.70 -21.83
N GLU A 26 7.75 0.01 -22.90
CA GLU A 26 7.41 -1.40 -23.03
C GLU A 26 6.19 -1.90 -22.26
N ASP A 27 5.17 -2.27 -23.04
CA ASP A 27 4.01 -3.04 -22.66
C ASP A 27 4.44 -4.30 -21.87
N GLU A 28 4.47 -4.20 -20.54
CA GLU A 28 4.32 -5.38 -19.70
C GLU A 28 2.90 -5.89 -19.99
N GLN A 29 2.83 -6.92 -20.84
CA GLN A 29 1.63 -7.69 -21.10
C GLN A 29 0.94 -7.92 -19.75
N PHE A 30 -0.22 -7.30 -19.59
CA PHE A 30 -1.08 -7.48 -18.44
C PHE A 30 -1.20 -8.98 -18.19
N GLU A 31 -0.65 -9.49 -17.08
CA GLU A 31 -1.02 -10.82 -16.60
C GLU A 31 -2.53 -10.78 -16.45
N THR A 32 -3.19 -11.42 -17.41
CA THR A 32 -4.62 -11.34 -17.55
C THR A 32 -5.17 -12.02 -16.32
N PHE A 33 -5.89 -11.23 -15.52
CA PHE A 33 -6.82 -11.61 -14.49
C PHE A 33 -7.04 -13.13 -14.41
N HIS A 34 -6.65 -13.74 -13.30
CA HIS A 34 -7.37 -14.91 -12.84
C HIS A 34 -8.59 -14.37 -12.08
N PRO A 35 -9.76 -14.24 -12.72
CA PRO A 35 -10.96 -13.97 -11.95
C PRO A 35 -11.12 -15.09 -10.93
N LEU A 36 -11.49 -14.73 -9.70
CA LEU A 36 -11.89 -15.70 -8.69
C LEU A 36 -12.89 -16.70 -9.33
N PRO A 37 -12.77 -18.00 -9.00
CA PRO A 37 -13.54 -19.05 -9.65
C PRO A 37 -15.02 -18.70 -9.65
N GLU A 38 -15.63 -18.89 -10.82
CA GLU A 38 -16.95 -18.39 -11.21
C GLU A 38 -18.11 -18.74 -10.27
N ASN A 39 -17.91 -19.73 -9.39
CA ASN A 39 -18.89 -20.19 -8.40
C ASN A 39 -19.08 -19.28 -7.18
N GLU A 40 -18.23 -18.26 -6.94
CA GLU A 40 -18.41 -17.31 -5.83
C GLU A 40 -18.88 -15.91 -6.25
N ARG A 41 -18.97 -15.64 -7.57
CA ARG A 41 -19.28 -14.31 -8.15
C ARG A 41 -20.65 -13.74 -7.76
N ALA A 42 -21.56 -14.56 -7.25
CA ALA A 42 -22.88 -14.10 -6.84
C ALA A 42 -22.92 -13.53 -5.41
N LYS A 43 -21.86 -13.68 -4.61
CA LYS A 43 -21.95 -13.42 -3.16
C LYS A 43 -21.54 -12.02 -2.72
N ASN A 44 -20.60 -11.31 -3.37
CA ASN A 44 -20.09 -10.03 -2.86
C ASN A 44 -19.66 -9.02 -3.95
N SER A 45 -20.59 -8.55 -4.79
CA SER A 45 -20.31 -7.54 -5.84
C SER A 45 -19.68 -6.24 -5.32
N ALA A 46 -19.89 -5.91 -4.04
CA ALA A 46 -19.30 -4.73 -3.41
C ALA A 46 -17.81 -4.89 -3.09
N VAL A 47 -17.38 -6.09 -2.64
CA VAL A 47 -15.97 -6.38 -2.36
C VAL A 47 -15.17 -6.39 -3.66
N ASP A 48 -15.73 -6.96 -4.71
CA ASP A 48 -15.13 -6.92 -6.05
C ASP A 48 -14.96 -5.49 -6.57
N ALA A 49 -15.98 -4.64 -6.41
CA ALA A 49 -15.89 -3.23 -6.79
C ALA A 49 -14.78 -2.48 -6.02
N VAL A 50 -14.63 -2.77 -4.72
CA VAL A 50 -13.53 -2.23 -3.90
C VAL A 50 -12.19 -2.75 -4.38
N ASN A 51 -12.06 -4.05 -4.67
CA ASN A 51 -10.85 -4.64 -5.23
C ASN A 51 -10.43 -3.96 -6.53
N TYR A 52 -11.35 -3.76 -7.48
CA TYR A 52 -11.04 -3.07 -8.74
C TYR A 52 -10.61 -1.61 -8.52
N LEU A 53 -11.28 -0.89 -7.61
CA LEU A 53 -10.89 0.48 -7.27
C LEU A 53 -9.48 0.53 -6.66
N PHE A 54 -9.18 -0.37 -5.72
CA PHE A 54 -7.87 -0.45 -5.09
C PHE A 54 -6.78 -0.86 -6.07
N GLN A 55 -7.06 -1.79 -6.98
CA GLN A 55 -6.13 -2.18 -8.04
C GLN A 55 -5.81 -1.01 -8.97
N PHE A 56 -6.83 -0.27 -9.40
CA PHE A 56 -6.64 0.94 -10.19
C PHE A 56 -5.78 1.97 -9.44
N LEU A 57 -6.12 2.28 -8.18
CA LEU A 57 -5.34 3.20 -7.36
C LEU A 57 -3.92 2.71 -7.11
N PHE A 58 -3.72 1.40 -6.93
CA PHE A 58 -2.41 0.80 -6.73
C PHE A 58 -1.53 1.00 -7.95
N GLN A 59 -2.05 0.73 -9.16
CA GLN A 59 -1.29 0.93 -10.39
C GLN A 59 -0.89 2.40 -10.60
N GLU A 60 -1.79 3.33 -10.27
CA GLU A 60 -1.51 4.77 -10.37
C GLU A 60 -0.50 5.24 -9.30
N LEU A 61 -0.56 4.67 -8.09
CA LEU A 61 0.23 5.13 -6.96
C LEU A 61 1.55 4.40 -6.78
N LYS A 62 1.72 3.17 -7.31
CA LYS A 62 2.90 2.32 -7.07
C LYS A 62 4.21 3.03 -7.40
N ASP A 63 4.23 3.80 -8.48
CA ASP A 63 5.40 4.55 -8.95
C ASP A 63 5.38 6.02 -8.52
N SER A 64 4.38 6.43 -7.73
CA SER A 64 4.27 7.81 -7.26
C SER A 64 5.34 8.12 -6.22
N SER A 65 5.99 9.29 -6.38
CA SER A 65 6.98 9.79 -5.41
C SER A 65 6.39 9.98 -4.01
N ARG A 66 5.07 10.24 -3.91
CA ARG A 66 4.34 10.39 -2.65
C ARG A 66 4.24 9.07 -1.90
N LEU A 67 3.76 8.00 -2.55
CA LEU A 67 3.72 6.67 -1.94
C LEU A 67 5.13 6.23 -1.56
N ARG A 68 6.10 6.49 -2.45
CA ARG A 68 7.49 6.15 -2.20
C ARG A 68 8.01 6.83 -0.92
N ARG A 69 7.79 8.14 -0.78
CA ARG A 69 8.20 8.92 0.39
C ARG A 69 7.47 8.46 1.66
N TYR A 70 6.19 8.17 1.57
CA TYR A 70 5.40 7.67 2.69
C TYR A 70 5.94 6.32 3.20
N LEU A 71 6.14 5.36 2.29
CA LEU A 71 6.68 4.04 2.63
C LEU A 71 8.09 4.13 3.19
N MET A 72 8.95 4.97 2.62
CA MET A 72 10.28 5.22 3.18
C MET A 72 10.21 5.76 4.60
N HIS A 73 9.33 6.73 4.86
CA HIS A 73 9.18 7.28 6.20
C HIS A 73 8.63 6.25 7.19
N LYS A 74 7.66 5.44 6.76
CA LYS A 74 7.08 4.37 7.59
C LYS A 74 8.12 3.32 7.92
N LEU A 75 8.85 2.80 6.93
CA LEU A 75 9.93 1.82 7.13
C LEU A 75 11.04 2.38 8.04
N ASP A 76 11.47 3.63 7.83
CA ASP A 76 12.45 4.29 8.69
C ASP A 76 11.96 4.40 10.15
N THR A 77 10.66 4.63 10.36
CA THR A 77 10.06 4.66 11.70
C THR A 77 10.07 3.27 12.34
N GLU A 78 9.63 2.24 11.62
CA GLU A 78 9.63 0.84 12.11
C GLU A 78 11.05 0.35 12.41
N PHE A 79 12.04 0.68 11.56
CA PHE A 79 13.44 0.28 11.77
C PHE A 79 14.11 1.04 12.92
N LYS A 80 13.73 2.29 13.18
CA LYS A 80 14.16 3.00 14.39
C LYS A 80 13.63 2.32 15.64
N GLU A 81 12.37 1.88 15.63
CA GLU A 81 11.80 1.11 16.73
C GLU A 81 12.54 -0.22 16.91
N LEU A 82 12.83 -0.94 15.82
CA LEU A 82 13.61 -2.18 15.85
C LEU A 82 15.02 -1.95 16.42
N LYS A 83 15.72 -0.91 16.00
CA LYS A 83 17.03 -0.52 16.55
C LYS A 83 16.94 -0.20 18.05
N ASN A 84 15.84 0.42 18.49
CA ASN A 84 15.63 0.77 19.89
C ASN A 84 15.18 -0.40 20.77
N SER A 85 14.79 -1.52 20.16
CA SER A 85 14.49 -2.77 20.87
C SER A 85 15.73 -3.30 21.62
N ARG A 86 15.51 -4.18 22.62
CA ARG A 86 16.60 -4.74 23.44
C ARG A 86 17.64 -5.47 22.58
N THR A 87 17.21 -6.21 21.56
CA THR A 87 18.08 -6.92 20.62
C THR A 87 18.76 -5.94 19.64
N GLY A 88 18.03 -4.96 19.11
CA GLY A 88 18.56 -3.95 18.20
C GLY A 88 19.71 -3.15 18.81
N LYS A 89 19.58 -2.72 20.06
CA LYS A 89 20.61 -1.93 20.77
C LYS A 89 21.95 -2.65 20.95
N ILE A 90 21.91 -3.98 21.04
CA ILE A 90 23.10 -4.81 21.30
C ILE A 90 23.81 -5.16 19.98
N PHE A 91 23.05 -5.38 18.91
CA PHE A 91 23.61 -5.94 17.68
C PHE A 91 23.68 -4.93 16.52
N VAL A 92 22.80 -3.94 16.46
CA VAL A 92 22.59 -3.09 15.27
C VAL A 92 23.02 -1.65 15.52
N GLN A 93 24.08 -1.22 14.83
CA GLN A 93 24.55 0.16 14.88
C GLN A 93 23.74 1.07 13.95
N ASN A 94 23.52 0.61 12.71
CA ASN A 94 22.83 1.38 11.68
C ASN A 94 22.04 0.48 10.72
N ILE A 95 20.90 1.00 10.25
CA ILE A 95 20.07 0.40 9.20
C ILE A 95 19.84 1.50 8.16
N ILE A 96 20.22 1.26 6.92
CA ILE A 96 19.98 2.17 5.80
C ILE A 96 19.14 1.43 4.77
N ILE A 97 18.06 2.06 4.32
CA ILE A 97 17.24 1.53 3.24
C ILE A 97 17.87 1.93 1.91
N GLN A 98 18.32 0.95 1.11
CA GLN A 98 18.88 1.19 -0.22
C GLN A 98 17.77 1.37 -1.25
N SER A 99 16.84 0.42 -1.27
CA SER A 99 15.75 0.36 -2.23
C SER A 99 14.62 -0.49 -1.67
N PHE A 100 13.45 -0.39 -2.31
CA PHE A 100 12.31 -1.23 -2.03
C PHE A 100 11.40 -1.26 -3.25
N SER A 101 10.56 -2.29 -3.32
CA SER A 101 9.49 -2.42 -4.29
C SER A 101 8.25 -2.97 -3.61
N VAL A 102 7.08 -2.46 -4.02
CA VAL A 102 5.76 -2.91 -3.54
C VAL A 102 5.20 -4.05 -4.39
N GLY A 103 5.98 -4.52 -5.38
CA GLY A 103 5.50 -5.51 -6.34
C GLY A 103 4.62 -4.89 -7.43
N LYS A 104 4.08 -5.77 -8.27
CA LYS A 104 3.23 -5.48 -9.43
C LYS A 104 1.75 -5.72 -9.16
N LYS A 105 1.41 -6.58 -8.19
CA LYS A 105 0.04 -6.98 -7.85
C LYS A 105 -0.44 -6.26 -6.60
N CYS A 106 -1.69 -5.80 -6.64
CA CYS A 106 -2.37 -5.22 -5.50
C CYS A 106 -2.89 -6.35 -4.58
N PRO A 107 -2.87 -6.18 -3.24
CA PRO A 107 -3.58 -7.08 -2.34
C PRO A 107 -5.05 -7.25 -2.73
N ILE A 108 -5.58 -8.46 -2.59
CA ILE A 108 -6.99 -8.78 -2.86
C ILE A 108 -7.72 -8.91 -1.53
N PHE A 109 -8.83 -8.19 -1.39
CA PHE A 109 -9.69 -8.29 -0.22
C PHE A 109 -10.69 -9.43 -0.40
N SER A 110 -10.70 -10.35 0.56
CA SER A 110 -11.61 -11.49 0.63
C SER A 110 -12.89 -11.14 1.39
N ASP A 111 -12.79 -10.28 2.41
CA ASP A 111 -13.94 -9.79 3.18
C ASP A 111 -13.71 -8.37 3.74
N ILE A 112 -14.81 -7.62 3.92
CA ILE A 112 -14.82 -6.25 4.44
C ILE A 112 -15.96 -6.12 5.46
N GLN A 113 -15.62 -5.95 6.73
CA GLN A 113 -16.60 -5.86 7.82
C GLN A 113 -16.53 -4.50 8.52
N LEU A 114 -17.68 -3.85 8.68
CA LEU A 114 -17.78 -2.60 9.45
C LEU A 114 -17.91 -2.93 10.95
N GLU A 115 -16.91 -2.57 11.75
CA GLU A 115 -16.94 -2.80 13.20
C GLU A 115 -17.60 -1.64 13.95
N ARG A 116 -17.27 -0.40 13.59
CA ARG A 116 -17.76 0.81 14.27
C ARG A 116 -17.99 1.92 13.27
N GLN A 117 -19.04 2.72 13.50
CA GLN A 117 -19.23 4.00 12.83
C GLN A 117 -19.63 5.06 13.87
N GLU A 118 -19.01 6.24 13.78
CA GLU A 118 -19.41 7.44 14.50
C GLU A 118 -20.03 8.42 13.50
N ARG A 119 -21.19 8.97 13.87
CA ARG A 119 -21.87 10.00 13.08
C ARG A 119 -21.94 11.30 13.86
N ASP A 120 -21.86 12.41 13.14
CA ASP A 120 -22.08 13.73 13.73
C ASP A 120 -23.58 14.04 13.94
N GLU A 121 -23.88 15.21 14.49
CA GLU A 121 -25.25 15.70 14.72
C GLU A 121 -26.08 15.85 13.43
N ARG A 122 -25.41 15.91 12.26
CA ARG A 122 -26.03 15.99 10.93
C ARG A 122 -26.18 14.61 10.27
N ASN A 123 -25.91 13.53 11.02
CA ASN A 123 -25.88 12.15 10.54
C ASN A 123 -24.81 11.87 9.45
N LEU A 124 -23.75 12.68 9.37
CA LEU A 124 -22.61 12.43 8.48
C LEU A 124 -21.60 11.51 9.16
N ILE A 125 -20.99 10.60 8.40
CA ILE A 125 -19.95 9.71 8.91
C ILE A 125 -18.73 10.54 9.26
N LYS A 126 -18.36 10.56 10.54
CA LYS A 126 -17.19 11.26 11.06
C LYS A 126 -15.99 10.32 11.15
N GLU A 127 -16.21 9.11 11.64
CA GLU A 127 -15.19 8.07 11.76
C GLU A 127 -15.84 6.71 11.52
N PHE A 128 -15.10 5.78 10.93
CA PHE A 128 -15.48 4.39 10.92
C PHE A 128 -14.25 3.50 11.07
N VAL A 129 -14.48 2.32 11.64
CA VAL A 129 -13.48 1.26 11.77
C VAL A 129 -14.01 0.08 10.97
N ALA A 130 -13.24 -0.34 9.98
CA ALA A 130 -13.53 -1.52 9.19
C ALA A 130 -12.38 -2.52 9.32
N LYS A 131 -12.73 -3.80 9.39
CA LYS A 131 -11.82 -4.91 9.32
C LYS A 131 -11.78 -5.41 7.88
N LEU A 132 -10.56 -5.50 7.35
CA LEU A 132 -10.29 -5.96 5.99
C LEU A 132 -9.53 -7.28 6.10
N ASP A 133 -10.04 -8.32 5.43
CA ASP A 133 -9.31 -9.56 5.21
C ASP A 133 -8.64 -9.46 3.84
N ALA A 134 -7.31 -9.49 3.81
CA ALA A 134 -6.51 -9.15 2.64
C ALA A 134 -5.41 -10.18 2.39
N ASP A 135 -5.40 -10.74 1.20
CA ASP A 135 -4.38 -11.66 0.73
C ASP A 135 -3.43 -10.93 -0.22
N TYR A 136 -2.13 -11.01 0.09
CA TYR A 136 -1.09 -10.40 -0.73
C TYR A 136 -0.10 -11.47 -1.20
N GLU A 137 -0.17 -11.76 -2.49
CA GLU A 137 0.65 -12.78 -3.16
C GLU A 137 1.59 -12.11 -4.19
N ASP A 138 2.48 -11.24 -3.72
CA ASP A 138 3.53 -10.67 -4.56
C ASP A 138 4.81 -10.33 -3.78
N GLY A 139 5.89 -10.12 -4.52
CA GLY A 139 7.23 -9.85 -4.00
C GLY A 139 7.40 -8.41 -3.54
N PHE A 140 6.81 -8.05 -2.40
CA PHE A 140 7.28 -6.90 -1.62
C PHE A 140 8.71 -7.21 -1.18
N PHE A 141 9.66 -6.37 -1.57
CA PHE A 141 11.05 -6.50 -1.15
C PHE A 141 11.62 -5.17 -0.70
N VAL A 142 12.55 -5.25 0.25
CA VAL A 142 13.30 -4.10 0.78
C VAL A 142 14.75 -4.52 0.88
N THR A 143 15.64 -3.76 0.25
CA THR A 143 17.08 -3.97 0.36
C THR A 143 17.64 -3.06 1.44
N LEU A 144 18.32 -3.66 2.42
CA LEU A 144 18.84 -2.98 3.59
C LEU A 144 20.36 -3.15 3.70
N ASP A 145 21.04 -2.06 4.02
CA ASP A 145 22.40 -2.09 4.55
C ASP A 145 22.36 -2.06 6.07
N ILE A 146 22.86 -3.12 6.70
CA ILE A 146 22.89 -3.24 8.15
C ILE A 146 24.35 -3.26 8.63
N THR A 147 24.69 -2.30 9.47
CA THR A 147 25.99 -2.27 10.18
C THR A 147 25.80 -2.82 11.58
N LEU A 148 26.46 -3.93 11.89
CA LEU A 148 26.44 -4.54 13.21
C LEU A 148 27.59 -4.01 14.09
N LEU A 149 27.40 -4.00 15.40
CA LEU A 149 28.42 -3.53 16.36
C LEU A 149 29.65 -4.44 16.44
N PHE A 150 29.55 -5.70 15.97
CA PHE A 150 30.65 -6.65 15.89
C PHE A 150 31.14 -6.83 14.44
N GLY A 151 31.63 -5.76 13.80
CA GLY A 151 32.55 -5.80 12.64
C GLY A 151 32.16 -6.52 11.33
N HIS A 152 31.08 -7.30 11.30
CA HIS A 152 30.64 -8.06 10.14
C HIS A 152 29.49 -7.33 9.44
N LYS A 153 29.69 -7.03 8.16
CA LYS A 153 28.64 -6.48 7.29
C LYS A 153 27.80 -7.65 6.76
N CYS A 154 26.48 -7.56 6.89
CA CYS A 154 25.56 -8.52 6.30
C CYS A 154 24.74 -7.80 5.23
N GLN A 155 24.67 -8.37 4.04
CA GLN A 155 23.81 -7.92 2.94
C GLN A 155 22.66 -8.92 2.83
N LEU A 156 21.42 -8.43 2.90
CA LEU A 156 20.23 -9.24 2.73
C LEU A 156 19.52 -8.76 1.45
N SER A 157 19.50 -9.63 0.43
CA SER A 157 18.77 -9.44 -0.83
C SER A 157 17.44 -10.17 -0.80
#